data_AF-A0A2R6E450-F1
#
_entry.id   AF-A0A2R6E450-F1
#
_cell.length_a   1.000
_cell.length_b   1.000
_cell.length_c   1.000
_cell.angle_alpha   90.00
_cell.angle_beta   90.00
_cell.angle_gamma   90.00
#
_symmetry.space_group_name_H-M   'P 1'
#
loop_
_entity.id
_entity.type
_entity.pdbx_description
1 polymer ?
#
loop_
_entity_poly.entity_id
_entity_poly.type
_entity_poly.pdbx_seq_one_letter_code
_entity_poly.pdbx_strand_id
1 'polypeptide(L)'
;PVATTETVGAGRVVVVSDGSAFINVMADRPGNRAFATNVFDGSDTVLIDTSHGGDPPPVISALLTVRNSPPLQGVLVGCALVVVFAWHRRLYPRPAAPAVEGASDPDAVAASAVGRYPRMERGRVGRLMQGVKSLNSQSDDDE
;
A
#
# COMPACT_ATOMS: atom_id res chain seq x y z
N PRO A 1 42.06 22.45 -18.24
CA PRO A 1 40.69 23.02 -18.30
C PRO A 1 39.84 22.32 -17.23
N VAL A 2 38.95 23.04 -16.53
CA VAL A 2 38.04 22.46 -15.51
C VAL A 2 36.67 22.08 -16.09
N ALA A 3 36.29 22.72 -17.19
CA ALA A 3 35.17 22.34 -18.04
C ALA A 3 35.51 22.66 -19.50
N THR A 4 34.97 21.90 -20.44
CA THR A 4 35.06 22.17 -21.89
C THR A 4 33.71 21.92 -22.55
N THR A 5 33.47 22.60 -23.67
CA THR A 5 32.23 22.50 -24.43
C THR A 5 32.52 22.19 -25.88
N GLU A 6 31.78 21.25 -26.46
CA GLU A 6 31.87 20.89 -27.87
C GLU A 6 30.47 20.83 -28.48
N THR A 7 30.32 21.31 -29.71
CA THR A 7 29.05 21.25 -30.44
C THR A 7 28.99 19.96 -31.24
N VAL A 8 27.93 19.17 -31.06
CA VAL A 8 27.75 17.88 -31.74
C VAL A 8 26.37 17.87 -32.39
N GLY A 9 26.34 18.02 -33.72
CA GLY A 9 25.09 18.15 -34.47
C GLY A 9 24.29 19.38 -34.03
N ALA A 10 23.03 19.16 -33.63
CA ALA A 10 22.16 20.21 -33.08
C ALA A 10 22.30 20.38 -31.55
N GLY A 11 23.19 19.62 -30.90
CA GLY A 11 23.37 19.61 -29.46
C GLY A 11 24.75 20.11 -29.02
N ARG A 12 24.96 20.11 -27.71
CA ARG A 12 26.21 20.53 -27.06
C ARG A 12 26.60 19.51 -26.00
N VAL A 13 27.85 19.07 -26.05
CA VAL A 13 28.47 18.22 -25.03
C VAL A 13 29.28 19.13 -24.11
N VAL A 14 29.03 19.03 -22.81
CA VAL A 14 29.78 19.75 -21.78
C VAL A 14 30.48 18.70 -20.92
N VAL A 15 31.81 18.74 -20.90
CA VAL A 15 32.62 17.85 -20.06
C VAL A 15 33.17 18.66 -18.90
N VAL A 16 32.88 18.22 -17.68
CA VAL A 16 33.37 18.85 -16.44
C VAL A 16 34.29 17.86 -15.75
N SER A 17 35.49 18.31 -15.37
CA SER A 17 36.51 17.43 -14.78
C SER A 17 36.14 16.89 -13.41
N ASP A 18 35.33 17.61 -12.64
CA ASP A 18 34.84 17.19 -11.33
C ASP A 18 33.34 17.49 -11.18
N GLY A 19 32.54 16.42 -11.08
CA GLY A 19 31.10 16.49 -10.87
C GLY A 19 30.69 16.98 -9.47
N SER A 20 31.63 17.10 -8.53
CA SER A 20 31.37 17.62 -7.19
C SER A 20 30.82 19.04 -7.20
N ALA A 21 31.03 19.84 -8.27
CA ALA A 21 30.41 21.15 -8.39
C ALA A 21 28.86 21.12 -8.36
N PHE A 22 28.25 19.97 -8.70
CA PHE A 22 26.81 19.79 -8.82
C PHE A 22 26.16 19.02 -7.67
N ILE A 23 26.93 18.55 -6.68
CA ILE A 23 26.34 17.88 -5.50
C ILE A 23 25.70 18.90 -4.56
N ASN A 24 24.68 18.50 -3.79
CA ASN A 24 23.85 19.32 -2.90
C ASN A 24 24.54 20.60 -2.36
N VAL A 25 25.50 20.47 -1.44
CA VAL A 25 26.12 21.62 -0.75
C VAL A 25 27.02 22.45 -1.67
N MET A 26 27.59 21.83 -2.72
CA MET A 26 28.45 22.53 -3.66
C MET A 26 27.63 23.30 -4.70
N ALA A 27 26.50 22.77 -5.15
CA ALA A 27 25.63 23.39 -6.14
C ALA A 27 25.09 24.74 -5.65
N ASP A 28 24.85 24.90 -4.35
CA ASP A 28 24.34 26.14 -3.77
C ASP A 28 25.39 27.26 -3.66
N ARG A 29 26.68 26.92 -3.81
CA ARG A 29 27.74 27.94 -3.79
C ARG A 29 27.54 28.91 -4.97
N PRO A 30 27.68 30.23 -4.78
CA PRO A 30 27.29 31.22 -5.79
C PRO A 30 27.86 30.97 -7.18
N GLY A 31 29.15 30.61 -7.29
CA GLY A 31 29.81 30.31 -8.56
C GLY A 31 29.30 29.02 -9.21
N ASN A 32 29.12 27.96 -8.44
CA ASN A 32 28.62 26.68 -8.93
C ASN A 32 27.15 26.77 -9.35
N ARG A 33 26.34 27.52 -8.59
CA ARG A 33 24.95 27.80 -8.93
C ARG A 33 24.83 28.55 -10.24
N ALA A 34 25.60 29.63 -10.41
CA ALA A 34 25.61 30.40 -11.64
C ALA A 34 26.09 29.54 -12.83
N PHE A 35 27.11 28.72 -12.63
CA PHE A 35 27.59 27.79 -13.65
C PHE A 35 26.53 26.75 -14.02
N ALA A 36 25.92 26.09 -13.04
CA ALA A 36 24.87 25.10 -13.27
C ALA A 36 23.67 25.71 -14.00
N THR A 37 23.21 26.89 -13.57
CA THR A 37 22.15 27.62 -14.29
C THR A 37 22.57 27.87 -15.73
N ASN A 38 23.74 28.43 -16.01
CA ASN A 38 24.16 28.73 -17.40
C ASN A 38 24.36 27.48 -18.28
N VAL A 39 24.72 26.33 -17.69
CA VAL A 39 24.92 25.08 -18.42
C VAL A 39 23.57 24.45 -18.80
N PHE A 40 22.62 24.44 -17.87
CA PHE A 40 21.32 23.77 -18.07
C PHE A 40 20.24 24.68 -18.65
N ASP A 41 20.37 26.00 -18.46
CA ASP A 41 19.40 26.97 -18.97
C ASP A 41 19.43 27.02 -20.51
N GLY A 42 18.25 27.11 -21.10
CA GLY A 42 18.05 27.07 -22.56
C GLY A 42 18.20 25.70 -23.23
N SER A 43 18.28 24.59 -22.48
CA SER A 43 18.30 23.23 -23.04
C SER A 43 16.98 22.51 -22.79
N ASP A 44 16.28 22.08 -23.85
CA ASP A 44 15.00 21.36 -23.73
C ASP A 44 15.16 19.94 -23.16
N THR A 45 16.31 19.32 -23.38
CA THR A 45 16.61 17.95 -22.93
C THR A 45 18.07 17.87 -22.51
N VAL A 46 18.30 17.35 -21.31
CA VAL A 46 19.63 17.17 -20.73
C VAL A 46 19.85 15.67 -20.53
N LEU A 47 20.93 15.14 -21.11
CA LEU A 47 21.39 13.78 -20.90
C LEU A 47 22.65 13.81 -20.04
N ILE A 48 22.68 12.98 -19.00
CA ILE A 48 23.83 12.83 -18.11
C ILE A 48 24.43 11.46 -18.35
N ASP A 49 25.71 11.41 -18.71
CA ASP A 49 26.45 10.16 -18.84
C ASP A 49 26.88 9.64 -17.47
N THR A 50 26.37 8.48 -17.09
CA THR A 50 26.73 7.78 -15.85
C THR A 50 27.51 6.50 -16.10
N SER A 51 27.92 6.23 -17.35
CA SER A 51 28.58 4.97 -17.75
C SER A 51 29.92 4.73 -17.04
N HIS A 52 30.62 5.80 -16.67
CA HIS A 52 31.91 5.75 -15.98
C HIS A 52 31.81 6.07 -14.48
N GLY A 53 30.60 6.19 -13.94
CA GLY A 53 30.38 6.29 -12.50
C GLY A 53 30.71 4.97 -11.80
N GLY A 54 31.22 5.02 -10.58
CA GLY A 54 31.37 3.82 -9.75
C GLY A 54 30.02 3.13 -9.52
N ASP A 55 30.04 1.83 -9.22
CA ASP A 55 28.82 1.06 -9.02
C ASP A 55 27.94 1.71 -7.94
N PRO A 56 26.63 1.90 -8.21
CA PRO A 56 25.72 2.45 -7.22
C PRO A 56 25.70 1.56 -5.96
N PRO A 57 25.57 2.16 -4.77
CA PRO A 57 25.46 1.42 -3.52
C PRO A 57 24.43 0.28 -3.63
N PRO A 58 24.70 -0.93 -3.10
CA PRO A 58 23.85 -2.11 -3.32
C PRO A 58 22.36 -1.89 -3.01
N VAL A 59 22.07 -1.07 -1.99
CA VAL A 59 20.69 -0.72 -1.60
C VAL A 59 20.00 0.13 -2.67
N ILE A 60 20.71 1.10 -3.25
CA ILE A 60 20.18 1.96 -4.33
C ILE A 60 19.93 1.10 -5.57
N SER A 61 20.85 0.20 -5.90
CA SER A 61 20.70 -0.74 -7.00
C SER A 61 19.46 -1.62 -6.81
N ALA A 62 19.29 -2.22 -5.63
CA ALA A 62 18.10 -3.02 -5.31
C ALA A 62 16.81 -2.20 -5.43
N LEU A 63 16.80 -0.96 -4.91
CA LEU A 63 15.65 -0.06 -5.05
C LEU A 63 15.36 0.27 -6.51
N LEU A 64 16.38 0.49 -7.34
CA LEU A 64 16.22 0.78 -8.76
C LEU A 64 15.68 -0.44 -9.52
N THR A 65 16.15 -1.65 -9.19
CA THR A 65 15.62 -2.91 -9.73
C THR A 65 14.14 -3.06 -9.41
N VAL A 66 13.73 -2.76 -8.17
CA VAL A 66 12.32 -2.75 -7.77
C VAL A 66 11.54 -1.69 -8.54
N ARG A 67 12.07 -0.47 -8.66
CA ARG A 67 11.40 0.65 -9.32
C ARG A 67 11.17 0.41 -10.81
N ASN A 68 12.11 -0.27 -11.48
CA ASN A 68 12.04 -0.56 -12.90
C ASN A 68 11.24 -1.85 -13.21
N SER A 69 10.76 -2.57 -12.20
CA SER A 69 10.06 -3.85 -12.37
C SER A 69 8.66 -3.80 -11.74
N PRO A 70 7.60 -3.51 -12.52
CA PRO A 70 6.21 -3.62 -12.06
C PRO A 70 5.84 -4.93 -11.36
N PRO A 71 6.26 -6.13 -11.83
CA PRO A 71 5.91 -7.37 -11.14
C PRO A 71 6.57 -7.46 -9.75
N LEU A 72 7.81 -6.96 -9.62
CA LEU A 72 8.52 -6.98 -8.34
C LEU A 72 7.85 -6.06 -7.31
N GLN A 73 7.33 -4.91 -7.77
CA GLN A 73 6.51 -4.02 -6.93
C GLN A 73 5.24 -4.71 -6.47
N GLY A 74 4.55 -5.41 -7.36
CA GLY A 74 3.34 -6.17 -7.04
C GLY A 74 3.60 -7.23 -5.96
N VAL A 75 4.70 -7.97 -6.08
CA VAL A 75 5.12 -8.96 -5.08
C VAL A 75 5.40 -8.30 -3.72
N LEU A 76 6.15 -7.19 -3.70
CA LEU A 76 6.47 -6.49 -2.46
C LEU A 76 5.22 -5.96 -1.75
N VAL A 77 4.30 -5.35 -2.51
CA VAL A 77 3.02 -4.89 -1.97
C VAL A 77 2.18 -6.06 -1.45
N GLY A 78 2.11 -7.16 -2.20
CA GLY A 78 1.41 -8.37 -1.79
C GLY A 78 1.97 -8.95 -0.48
N CYS A 79 3.29 -9.08 -0.37
CA CYS A 79 3.97 -9.52 0.85
C CYS A 79 3.66 -8.58 2.03
N ALA A 80 3.71 -7.27 1.83
CA ALA A 80 3.38 -6.29 2.86
C ALA A 80 1.93 -6.45 3.35
N LEU A 81 0.98 -6.64 2.44
CA LEU A 81 -0.43 -6.87 2.79
C LEU A 81 -0.62 -8.17 3.58
N VAL A 82 0.05 -9.26 3.19
CA VAL A 82 -0.01 -10.54 3.91
C VAL A 82 0.52 -10.39 5.33
N VAL A 83 1.66 -9.71 5.50
CA VAL A 83 2.26 -9.47 6.82
C VAL A 83 1.30 -8.64 7.69
N VAL A 84 0.75 -7.55 7.16
CA VAL A 84 -0.22 -6.70 7.86
C VAL A 84 -1.46 -7.50 8.24
N PHE A 85 -1.99 -8.31 7.33
CA PHE A 85 -3.19 -9.12 7.58
C PHE A 85 -2.94 -10.21 8.63
N ALA A 86 -1.80 -10.90 8.57
CA ALA A 86 -1.39 -11.88 9.57
C ALA A 86 -1.21 -11.22 10.95
N TRP A 87 -0.60 -10.05 11.00
CA TRP A 87 -0.41 -9.29 12.23
C TRP A 87 -1.75 -8.81 12.81
N HIS A 88 -2.65 -8.32 11.97
CA HIS A 88 -4.01 -7.94 12.36
C HIS A 88 -4.78 -9.13 12.96
N ARG A 89 -4.75 -10.30 12.31
CA ARG A 89 -5.38 -11.52 12.83
C ARG A 89 -4.80 -11.97 14.17
N ARG A 90 -3.50 -11.77 14.39
CA ARG A 90 -2.83 -12.12 15.64
C ARG A 90 -3.21 -11.18 16.78
N LEU A 91 -3.32 -9.88 16.51
CA LEU A 91 -3.65 -8.86 17.52
C LEU A 91 -5.15 -8.79 17.82
N TYR A 92 -6.00 -9.09 16.84
CA TYR A 92 -7.45 -9.16 16.98
C TYR A 92 -7.94 -10.57 16.70
N PRO A 93 -7.67 -11.54 17.62
CA PRO A 93 -8.24 -12.86 17.48
C PRO A 93 -9.76 -12.71 17.45
N ARG A 94 -10.37 -13.18 16.37
CA ARG A 94 -11.83 -13.22 16.24
C ARG A 94 -12.34 -13.98 17.47
N PRO A 95 -13.19 -13.38 18.32
CA PRO A 95 -13.74 -14.11 19.44
C PRO A 95 -14.41 -15.36 18.88
N ALA A 96 -14.06 -16.53 19.41
CA ALA A 96 -14.68 -17.77 19.04
C ALA A 96 -16.19 -17.55 19.12
N ALA A 97 -16.88 -17.68 17.98
CA ALA A 97 -18.33 -17.71 18.02
C ALA A 97 -18.68 -18.82 19.00
N PRO A 98 -19.45 -18.54 20.08
CA PRO A 98 -19.82 -19.60 21.00
C PRO A 98 -20.44 -20.71 20.16
N ALA A 99 -19.93 -21.93 20.30
CA ALA A 99 -20.54 -23.09 19.69
C ALA A 99 -21.98 -23.12 20.20
N VAL A 100 -22.93 -22.74 19.35
CA VAL A 100 -24.34 -22.82 19.69
C VAL A 100 -24.74 -24.27 19.51
N GLU A 101 -24.21 -25.13 20.39
CA GLU A 101 -24.75 -26.48 20.58
C GLU A 101 -26.20 -26.28 21.03
N GLY A 102 -27.15 -26.58 20.14
CA GLY A 102 -28.58 -26.40 20.39
C GLY A 102 -29.28 -25.32 19.56
N ALA A 103 -28.63 -24.73 18.54
CA ALA A 103 -29.29 -23.77 17.63
C ALA A 103 -30.51 -24.35 16.86
N SER A 104 -30.69 -25.67 16.88
CA SER A 104 -31.86 -26.35 16.30
C SER A 104 -33.03 -26.50 17.27
N ASP A 105 -32.86 -26.18 18.57
CA ASP A 105 -33.92 -26.26 19.57
C ASP A 105 -34.46 -24.85 19.87
N PRO A 106 -35.68 -24.50 19.40
CA PRO A 106 -36.24 -23.18 19.54
C PRO A 106 -36.37 -22.73 21.02
N ASP A 107 -36.56 -23.68 21.95
CA ASP A 107 -36.70 -23.36 23.37
C ASP A 107 -35.34 -23.02 24.02
N ALA A 108 -34.25 -23.62 23.55
CA ALA A 108 -32.88 -23.29 23.99
C ALA A 108 -32.45 -21.89 23.49
N VAL A 109 -32.86 -21.51 22.28
CA VAL A 109 -32.63 -20.17 21.72
C VAL A 109 -33.41 -19.11 22.50
N ALA A 110 -34.66 -19.40 22.90
CA ALA A 110 -35.44 -18.51 23.75
C ALA A 110 -34.82 -18.33 25.14
N ALA A 111 -34.33 -19.41 25.77
CA ALA A 111 -33.68 -19.35 27.08
C ALA A 111 -32.38 -18.52 27.07
N SER A 112 -31.56 -18.66 26.02
CA SER A 112 -30.30 -17.90 25.89
C SER A 112 -30.52 -16.41 25.57
N ALA A 113 -31.59 -16.07 24.85
CA ALA A 113 -31.95 -14.69 24.53
C ALA A 113 -32.39 -13.88 25.77
N VAL A 114 -33.09 -14.53 26.71
CA VAL A 114 -33.55 -13.90 27.96
C VAL A 114 -32.38 -13.49 28.86
N GLY A 115 -31.28 -14.27 28.87
CA GLY A 115 -30.08 -13.95 29.63
C GLY A 115 -29.31 -12.74 29.08
N ARG A 116 -29.37 -12.49 27.77
CA ARG A 116 -28.55 -11.46 27.09
C ARG A 116 -29.24 -10.10 26.97
N TYR A 117 -30.58 -10.05 27.04
CA TYR A 117 -31.34 -8.80 26.97
C TYR A 117 -32.43 -8.75 28.05
N PRO A 118 -32.09 -8.45 29.32
CA PRO A 118 -33.03 -8.43 30.45
C PRO A 118 -34.16 -7.38 30.31
N ARG A 119 -34.08 -6.50 29.31
CA ARG A 119 -35.09 -5.47 29.00
C ARG A 119 -36.24 -5.94 28.10
N MET A 120 -36.18 -7.14 27.52
CA MET A 120 -37.25 -7.64 26.65
C MET A 120 -38.21 -8.54 27.44
N GLU A 121 -39.47 -8.13 27.59
CA GLU A 121 -40.51 -8.92 28.26
C GLU A 121 -40.79 -10.26 27.56
N ARG A 122 -40.94 -11.33 28.36
CA ARG A 122 -41.13 -12.73 27.91
C ARG A 122 -42.24 -12.89 26.86
N GLY A 123 -43.33 -12.10 26.98
CA GLY A 123 -44.47 -12.15 26.04
C GLY A 123 -44.16 -11.58 24.65
N ARG A 124 -43.12 -10.77 24.48
CA ARG A 124 -42.75 -10.18 23.18
C ARG A 124 -41.88 -11.11 22.34
N VAL A 125 -41.05 -11.93 23.00
CA VAL A 125 -40.18 -12.92 22.35
C VAL A 125 -41.00 -14.05 21.72
N GLY A 126 -42.04 -14.54 22.42
CA GLY A 126 -42.93 -15.58 21.89
C GLY A 126 -43.66 -15.15 20.61
N ARG A 127 -44.10 -13.88 20.52
CA ARG A 127 -44.77 -13.37 19.31
C ARG A 127 -43.84 -13.26 18.10
N LEU A 128 -42.56 -12.93 18.32
CA LEU A 128 -41.57 -12.86 17.24
C LEU A 128 -41.21 -14.26 16.71
N MET A 129 -41.09 -15.25 17.59
CA MET A 129 -40.89 -16.65 17.17
C MET A 129 -42.08 -17.20 16.40
N GLN A 130 -43.31 -16.88 16.83
CA GLN A 130 -44.51 -17.32 16.13
C GLN A 130 -44.65 -16.68 14.75
N GLY A 131 -44.26 -15.40 14.59
CA GLY A 131 -44.23 -14.72 13.30
C GLY A 131 -43.22 -15.30 12.31
N VAL A 132 -42.06 -15.77 12.79
CA VAL A 132 -41.05 -16.43 11.94
C VAL A 132 -41.51 -17.84 11.54
N LYS A 133 -42.14 -18.58 12.45
CA LYS A 133 -42.66 -19.92 12.12
C LYS A 133 -43.78 -19.85 11.06
N SER A 134 -44.66 -18.83 11.11
CA SER A 134 -45.69 -18.67 10.07
C SER A 134 -45.12 -18.28 8.71
N LEU A 135 -44.02 -17.50 8.67
CA LEU A 135 -43.34 -17.14 7.41
C LEU A 135 -42.70 -18.36 6.73
N ASN A 136 -42.19 -19.32 7.50
CA ASN A 136 -41.57 -20.53 6.96
C ASN A 136 -42.58 -21.65 6.64
N SER A 137 -43.84 -21.51 7.05
CA SER A 137 -44.89 -22.49 6.71
C SER A 137 -45.57 -22.15 5.39
N GLN A 138 -45.46 -20.90 4.92
CA GLN A 138 -46.12 -20.40 3.72
C GLN A 138 -45.23 -20.50 2.46
N SER A 139 -43.96 -20.89 2.61
CA SER A 139 -43.05 -21.16 1.48
C SER A 139 -43.13 -22.60 0.95
N ASP A 140 -43.75 -23.52 1.70
CA ASP A 140 -43.79 -24.95 1.36
C ASP A 140 -45.11 -25.36 0.67
N ASP A 141 -46.09 -24.45 0.56
CA ASP A 141 -47.40 -24.71 -0.05
C ASP A 141 -47.53 -24.20 -1.51
N ASP A 142 -46.49 -23.56 -2.08
CA ASP A 142 -46.45 -23.02 -3.45
C ASP A 142 -45.45 -23.78 -4.37
N GLU A 143 -45.45 -25.12 -4.35
CA GLU A 143 -44.77 -25.96 -5.37
C GLU A 143 -45.72 -26.98 -6.02
#